data_AF-B4IZX1-F1
#
_entry.id   AF-B4IZX1-F1
#
_cell.length_a   1.000
_cell.length_b   1.000
_cell.length_c   1.000
_cell.angle_alpha   90.00
_cell.angle_beta   90.00
_cell.angle_gamma   90.00
#
_symmetry.space_group_name_H-M   'P 1'
#
loop_
_entity.id
_entity.type
_entity.pdbx_description
1 polymer ?
#
loop_
_entity_poly.entity_id
_entity_poly.type
_entity_poly.pdbx_seq_one_letter_code
_entity_poly.pdbx_strand_id
1 'polypeptide(L)'
;MLENCQRHHMVLGLAALTLLTILVLIIESRYAAEGGSARHRSQQFVIENNATCWKHETYTVVQECHPCSEFDIVSRSLGVCIHTHFKEVLRCKSGEIVTKSCDRVALIDQRNFIKFEAIAFLIGVFSYLVSYARDRFLSRRNYQRIERQLNRVQ
;
A
#
# COMPACT_ATOMS: atom_id res chain seq x y z
N MET A 1 -11.33 33.04 -22.97
CA MET A 1 -12.28 32.13 -22.28
C MET A 1 -12.14 30.65 -22.69
N LEU A 2 -11.70 30.32 -23.92
CA LEU A 2 -11.45 28.93 -24.36
C LEU A 2 -10.35 28.18 -23.57
N GLU A 3 -9.28 28.87 -23.17
CA GLU A 3 -8.14 28.27 -22.45
C GLU A 3 -8.50 27.78 -21.03
N ASN A 4 -9.46 28.45 -20.38
CA ASN A 4 -9.94 28.06 -19.05
C ASN A 4 -10.82 26.81 -19.09
N CYS A 5 -11.55 26.60 -20.20
CA CYS A 5 -12.41 25.43 -20.40
C CYS A 5 -11.57 24.16 -20.56
N GLN A 6 -10.53 24.18 -21.41
CA GLN A 6 -9.66 23.01 -21.61
C GLN A 6 -8.90 22.63 -20.33
N ARG A 7 -8.44 23.62 -19.55
CA ARG A 7 -7.75 23.39 -18.27
C ARG A 7 -8.68 22.75 -17.23
N HIS A 8 -9.94 23.17 -17.17
CA HIS A 8 -10.93 22.59 -16.27
C HIS A 8 -11.22 21.12 -16.61
N HIS A 9 -11.36 20.79 -17.89
CA HIS A 9 -11.54 19.42 -18.36
C HIS A 9 -10.31 18.54 -18.11
N MET A 10 -9.10 19.08 -18.29
CA MET A 10 -7.85 18.37 -18.01
C MET A 10 -7.66 18.09 -16.51
N VAL A 11 -8.00 19.06 -15.64
CA VAL A 11 -7.96 18.89 -14.18
C VAL A 11 -9.03 17.90 -13.71
N LEU A 12 -10.24 17.96 -14.28
CA LEU A 12 -11.29 16.98 -14.02
C LEU A 12 -10.87 15.55 -14.40
N GLY A 13 -10.19 15.38 -15.54
CA GLY A 13 -9.67 14.08 -15.97
C GLY A 13 -8.62 13.51 -15.00
N LEU A 14 -7.67 14.33 -14.56
CA LEU A 14 -6.65 13.93 -13.58
C LEU A 14 -7.28 13.63 -12.20
N ALA A 15 -8.22 14.46 -11.75
CA ALA A 15 -8.95 14.23 -10.50
C ALA A 15 -9.80 12.94 -10.56
N ALA A 16 -10.47 12.68 -11.68
CA ALA A 16 -11.24 11.45 -11.87
C ALA A 16 -10.35 10.20 -11.89
N LEU A 17 -9.21 10.24 -12.58
CA LEU A 17 -8.26 9.13 -12.60
C LEU A 17 -7.67 8.84 -11.22
N THR A 18 -7.28 9.89 -10.48
CA THR A 18 -6.77 9.73 -9.11
C THR A 18 -7.84 9.18 -8.17
N LEU A 19 -9.07 9.70 -8.21
CA LEU A 19 -10.20 9.15 -7.45
C LEU A 19 -10.48 7.69 -7.80
N LEU A 20 -10.43 7.33 -9.08
CA LEU A 20 -10.63 5.95 -9.54
C LEU A 20 -9.53 5.03 -9.00
N THR A 21 -8.27 5.47 -9.02
CA THR A 21 -7.17 4.69 -8.41
C THR A 21 -7.34 4.52 -6.90
N ILE A 22 -7.75 5.57 -6.18
CA ILE A 22 -8.02 5.51 -4.73
C ILE A 22 -9.18 4.53 -4.46
N LEU A 23 -10.24 4.57 -5.26
CA LEU A 23 -11.35 3.63 -5.14
C LEU A 23 -10.91 2.18 -5.36
N VAL A 24 -10.09 1.91 -6.37
CA VAL A 24 -9.53 0.57 -6.61
C VAL A 24 -8.69 0.11 -5.41
N LEU A 25 -7.87 1.00 -4.83
CA LEU A 25 -7.09 0.67 -3.62
C LEU A 25 -7.98 0.40 -2.40
N ILE A 26 -9.05 1.18 -2.21
CA ILE A 26 -10.02 0.94 -1.13
C ILE A 26 -10.68 -0.43 -1.35
N ILE A 27 -11.07 -0.75 -2.58
CA ILE A 27 -11.65 -2.05 -2.95
C ILE A 27 -10.66 -3.16 -2.64
N GLU A 28 -9.42 -3.09 -3.12
CA GLU A 28 -8.38 -4.08 -2.81
C GLU A 28 -8.15 -4.21 -1.30
N SER A 29 -8.10 -3.10 -0.57
CA SER A 29 -7.95 -3.12 0.89
C SER A 29 -9.13 -3.78 1.60
N ARG A 30 -10.35 -3.60 1.09
CA ARG A 30 -11.58 -4.17 1.67
C ARG A 30 -11.71 -5.64 1.36
N TYR A 31 -11.39 -6.07 0.14
CA TYR A 31 -11.35 -7.49 -0.23
C TYR A 31 -10.20 -8.23 0.43
N ALA A 32 -9.01 -7.61 0.53
CA ALA A 32 -7.92 -8.11 1.36
C ALA A 32 -8.31 -8.15 2.84
N ALA A 33 -9.13 -7.20 3.30
CA ALA A 33 -9.70 -7.21 4.64
C ALA A 33 -10.84 -8.22 4.81
N GLU A 34 -11.58 -8.68 3.80
CA GLU A 34 -12.49 -9.82 3.99
C GLU A 34 -11.72 -11.14 4.16
N GLY A 35 -10.54 -11.27 3.53
CA GLY A 35 -9.54 -12.29 3.90
C GLY A 35 -8.79 -12.00 5.22
N GLY A 36 -8.80 -10.74 5.68
CA GLY A 36 -8.03 -10.23 6.81
C GLY A 36 -8.83 -9.80 8.06
N SER A 37 -10.16 -9.87 8.06
CA SER A 37 -11.03 -9.41 9.17
C SER A 37 -11.16 -10.46 10.26
N ALA A 38 -10.67 -11.68 10.02
CA ALA A 38 -10.32 -12.62 11.09
C ALA A 38 -9.08 -12.17 11.90
N ARG A 39 -8.31 -11.17 11.42
CA ARG A 39 -6.93 -10.93 11.87
C ARG A 39 -6.76 -9.87 12.96
N HIS A 40 -7.81 -9.12 13.31
CA HIS A 40 -7.80 -8.24 14.49
C HIS A 40 -8.82 -8.61 15.58
N ARG A 41 -9.63 -9.66 15.37
CA ARG A 41 -10.33 -10.30 16.47
C ARG A 41 -9.41 -11.38 16.97
N SER A 42 -8.60 -11.05 17.97
CA SER A 42 -8.10 -11.98 18.99
C SER A 42 -8.32 -13.43 18.58
N GLN A 43 -7.44 -13.96 17.72
CA GLN A 43 -7.51 -15.36 17.30
C GLN A 43 -7.09 -16.17 18.52
N GLN A 44 -8.03 -16.27 19.46
CA GLN A 44 -8.17 -17.26 20.49
C GLN A 44 -8.48 -18.58 19.77
N PHE A 45 -7.68 -18.92 18.77
CA PHE A 45 -7.56 -20.32 18.40
C PHE A 45 -6.90 -20.98 19.57
N VAL A 46 -7.44 -22.13 19.95
CA VAL A 46 -6.82 -23.05 20.89
C VAL A 46 -5.53 -23.53 20.22
N ILE A 47 -4.52 -22.66 20.25
CA ILE A 47 -3.12 -23.03 20.12
C ILE A 47 -2.95 -24.00 21.26
N GLU A 48 -2.61 -25.24 20.92
CA GLU A 48 -2.26 -26.26 21.89
C GLU A 48 -1.46 -25.63 23.03
N ASN A 49 -1.95 -25.83 24.26
CA ASN A 49 -1.74 -24.99 25.46
C ASN A 49 -0.29 -24.79 25.93
N ASN A 50 0.74 -25.14 25.14
CA ASN A 50 2.10 -25.31 25.64
C ASN A 50 3.05 -24.11 25.41
N ALA A 51 2.57 -22.93 25.01
CA ALA A 51 3.50 -21.99 24.39
C ALA A 51 3.06 -20.51 24.23
N THR A 52 2.28 -19.95 25.16
CA THR A 52 1.93 -18.50 25.13
C THR A 52 2.99 -17.59 25.77
N CYS A 53 4.20 -18.10 26.00
CA CYS A 53 5.25 -17.38 26.73
C CYS A 53 5.61 -16.02 26.08
N TRP A 54 5.46 -15.85 24.77
CA TRP A 54 5.66 -14.57 24.08
C TRP A 54 4.71 -13.44 24.50
N LYS A 55 3.60 -13.74 25.19
CA LYS A 55 2.69 -12.74 25.76
C LYS A 55 3.12 -12.22 27.13
N HIS A 56 3.85 -13.05 27.89
CA HIS A 56 4.17 -12.80 29.29
C HIS A 56 5.65 -12.48 29.49
N GLU A 57 6.52 -12.95 28.59
CA GLU A 57 7.96 -12.80 28.67
C GLU A 57 8.55 -12.24 27.38
N THR A 58 9.69 -11.58 27.51
CA THR A 58 10.49 -11.18 26.36
C THR A 58 11.04 -12.43 25.67
N TYR A 59 10.96 -12.47 24.35
CA TYR A 59 11.39 -13.60 23.54
C TYR A 59 12.44 -13.19 22.52
N THR A 60 13.22 -14.15 22.06
CA THR A 60 14.16 -14.01 20.93
C THR A 60 13.62 -14.77 19.74
N VAL A 61 13.63 -14.15 18.56
CA VAL A 61 13.25 -14.82 17.31
C VAL A 61 14.38 -15.74 16.89
N VAL A 62 14.11 -17.05 16.84
CA VAL A 62 15.09 -18.07 16.45
C VAL A 62 15.05 -18.30 14.95
N GLN A 63 13.85 -18.36 14.38
CA GLN A 63 13.65 -18.42 12.94
C GLN A 63 12.66 -17.35 12.52
N GLU A 64 13.10 -16.55 11.56
CA GLU A 64 12.25 -15.58 10.88
C GLU A 64 11.15 -16.28 10.09
N CYS A 65 10.10 -15.53 9.82
CA CYS A 65 8.88 -15.95 9.15
C CYS A 65 9.16 -16.72 7.84
N HIS A 66 8.88 -18.02 7.83
CA HIS A 66 9.13 -18.92 6.70
C HIS A 66 7.84 -19.68 6.34
N PRO A 67 7.63 -20.06 5.05
CA PRO A 67 6.55 -20.95 4.69
C PRO A 67 6.65 -22.28 5.44
N CYS A 68 5.50 -22.82 5.82
CA CYS A 68 5.38 -24.15 6.43
C CYS A 68 5.82 -25.22 5.43
N SER A 69 6.47 -26.27 5.92
CA SER A 69 6.82 -27.43 5.10
C SER A 69 5.56 -28.19 4.69
N GLU A 70 5.56 -28.82 3.51
CA GLU A 70 4.44 -29.62 3.02
C GLU A 70 4.06 -30.74 4.01
N PHE A 71 5.05 -31.28 4.72
CA PHE A 71 4.84 -32.25 5.78
C PHE A 71 4.04 -31.69 6.97
N ASP A 72 4.29 -30.43 7.37
CA ASP A 72 3.59 -29.79 8.49
C ASP A 72 2.13 -29.50 8.14
N ILE A 73 1.85 -29.23 6.86
CA ILE A 73 0.51 -28.98 6.33
C ILE A 73 -0.30 -30.28 6.29
N VAL A 74 0.31 -31.37 5.80
CA VAL A 74 -0.35 -32.67 5.67
C VAL A 74 -0.55 -33.34 7.04
N SER A 75 0.44 -33.24 7.93
CA SER A 75 0.39 -33.86 9.26
C SER A 75 -0.56 -33.15 10.24
N ARG A 76 -1.02 -31.92 9.93
CA ARG A 76 -1.87 -31.09 10.81
C ARG A 76 -1.33 -30.91 12.23
N SER A 77 -0.06 -31.17 12.45
CA SER A 77 0.61 -31.11 13.75
C SER A 77 0.70 -29.67 14.29
N LEU A 78 0.73 -28.68 13.40
CA LEU A 78 0.66 -27.27 13.74
C LEU A 78 -0.62 -26.66 13.16
N GLY A 79 -1.62 -26.39 14.00
CA GLY A 79 -2.85 -25.69 13.59
C GLY A 79 -2.61 -24.32 12.96
N VAL A 80 -1.45 -23.72 13.23
CA VAL A 80 -0.95 -22.47 12.66
C VAL A 80 -0.76 -22.55 11.13
N CYS A 81 -0.26 -23.69 10.64
CA CYS A 81 0.09 -23.89 9.23
C CYS A 81 -1.11 -24.20 8.33
N ILE A 82 -2.25 -24.58 8.89
CA ILE A 82 -3.48 -24.91 8.14
C ILE A 82 -4.13 -23.65 7.55
N HIS A 83 -4.05 -22.52 8.26
CA HIS A 83 -4.76 -21.30 7.87
C HIS A 83 -3.85 -20.22 7.27
N THR A 84 -2.64 -20.08 7.79
CA THR A 84 -1.75 -18.97 7.40
C THR A 84 -0.59 -19.40 6.52
N HIS A 85 -0.30 -20.71 6.40
CA HIS A 85 0.83 -21.29 5.66
C HIS A 85 2.24 -20.74 5.99
N PHE A 86 2.36 -19.81 6.94
CA PHE A 86 3.60 -19.19 7.38
C PHE A 86 3.74 -19.30 8.89
N LYS A 87 4.95 -19.66 9.35
CA LYS A 87 5.29 -19.81 10.77
C LYS A 87 6.55 -19.05 11.13
N GLU A 88 6.61 -18.56 12.36
CA GLU A 88 7.81 -18.05 13.00
C GLU A 88 8.11 -18.86 14.27
N VAL A 89 9.40 -19.03 14.59
CA VAL A 89 9.84 -19.79 15.76
C VAL A 89 10.53 -18.84 16.73
N LEU A 90 10.02 -18.81 17.96
CA LEU A 90 10.50 -17.96 19.03
C LEU A 90 11.08 -18.84 20.13
N ARG A 91 12.10 -18.32 20.83
CA ARG A 91 12.61 -18.88 22.08
C ARG A 91 12.34 -17.89 23.19
N CYS A 92 11.61 -18.34 24.20
CA CYS A 92 11.32 -17.54 25.38
C CYS A 92 12.51 -17.55 26.34
N LYS A 93 12.53 -16.58 27.27
CA LYS A 93 13.57 -16.53 28.31
C LYS A 93 13.57 -17.76 29.21
N SER A 94 12.40 -18.38 29.41
CA SER A 94 12.24 -19.69 30.05
C SER A 94 12.99 -20.83 29.35
N GLY A 95 13.46 -20.63 28.11
CA GLY A 95 14.09 -21.66 27.28
C GLY A 95 13.12 -22.45 26.41
N GLU A 96 11.81 -22.22 26.55
CA GLU A 96 10.76 -22.85 25.74
C GLU A 96 10.80 -22.34 24.30
N ILE A 97 10.68 -23.27 23.35
CA ILE A 97 10.61 -22.96 21.92
C ILE A 97 9.14 -23.00 21.50
N VAL A 98 8.66 -21.88 20.96
CA VAL A 98 7.26 -21.69 20.64
C VAL A 98 7.09 -21.27 19.19
N THR A 99 6.10 -21.84 18.51
CA THR A 99 5.79 -21.53 17.12
C THR A 99 4.54 -20.68 17.02
N LYS A 100 4.62 -19.57 16.30
CA LYS A 100 3.51 -18.63 16.10
C LYS A 100 3.24 -18.43 14.62
N SER A 101 2.01 -18.07 14.25
CA SER A 101 1.70 -17.60 12.89
C SER A 101 2.30 -16.22 12.67
N CYS A 102 3.01 -16.07 11.57
CA CYS A 102 3.48 -14.78 11.12
C CYS A 102 2.88 -14.46 9.76
N ASP A 103 2.59 -13.17 9.56
CA ASP A 103 2.06 -12.66 8.31
C ASP A 103 3.16 -11.92 7.53
N ARG A 104 3.96 -12.67 6.78
CA ARG A 104 5.05 -12.08 5.98
C ARG A 104 4.52 -11.16 4.86
N VAL A 105 3.32 -11.46 4.37
CA VAL A 105 2.70 -10.82 3.20
C VAL A 105 2.36 -9.36 3.52
N ALA A 106 1.73 -9.09 4.66
CA ALA A 106 1.39 -7.72 5.07
C ALA A 106 2.61 -6.78 5.18
N LEU A 107 3.76 -7.27 5.67
CA LEU A 107 4.94 -6.42 5.86
C LEU A 107 5.70 -6.13 4.55
N ILE A 108 5.71 -7.09 3.63
CA ILE A 108 6.38 -6.97 2.31
C ILE A 108 5.53 -6.11 1.37
N ASP A 109 4.22 -6.27 1.40
CA ASP A 109 3.28 -5.49 0.60
C ASP A 109 3.31 -4.01 1.00
N GLN A 110 3.42 -3.69 2.28
CA GLN A 110 3.50 -2.31 2.76
C GLN A 110 4.73 -1.56 2.22
N ARG A 111 5.91 -2.20 2.16
CA ARG A 111 7.14 -1.57 1.64
C ARG A 111 7.11 -1.39 0.12
N ASN A 112 6.53 -2.34 -0.60
CA ASN A 112 6.38 -2.23 -2.04
C ASN A 112 5.34 -1.17 -2.40
N PHE A 113 4.26 -1.08 -1.63
CA PHE A 113 3.25 -0.04 -1.74
C PHE A 113 3.83 1.37 -1.56
N ILE A 114 4.62 1.61 -0.50
CA ILE A 114 5.25 2.91 -0.25
C ILE A 114 6.18 3.32 -1.41
N LYS A 115 6.94 2.37 -1.97
CA LYS A 115 7.79 2.65 -3.14
C LYS A 115 6.96 3.03 -4.37
N PHE A 116 5.88 2.30 -4.62
CA PHE A 116 4.97 2.59 -5.73
C PHE A 116 4.33 3.98 -5.57
N GLU A 117 3.81 4.29 -4.38
CA GLU A 117 3.20 5.58 -4.07
C GLU A 117 4.19 6.74 -4.24
N ALA A 118 5.42 6.58 -3.75
CA ALA A 118 6.47 7.58 -3.92
C ALA A 118 6.80 7.84 -5.40
N ILE A 119 6.89 6.79 -6.22
CA ILE A 119 7.15 6.92 -7.66
C ILE A 119 5.96 7.61 -8.36
N ALA A 120 4.73 7.20 -8.05
CA ALA A 120 3.53 7.80 -8.61
C ALA A 120 3.43 9.29 -8.25
N PHE A 121 3.74 9.66 -7.01
CA PHE A 121 3.78 11.04 -6.55
C PHE A 121 4.81 11.88 -7.32
N LEU A 122 6.04 11.35 -7.48
CA LEU A 122 7.09 12.03 -8.26
C LEU A 122 6.69 12.26 -9.72
N ILE A 123 6.08 11.26 -10.36
CA ILE A 123 5.57 11.37 -11.74
C ILE A 123 4.45 12.41 -11.82
N GLY A 124 3.56 12.45 -10.83
CA GLY A 124 2.48 13.43 -10.72
C GLY A 124 3.02 14.86 -10.61
N VAL A 125 3.97 15.10 -9.70
CA VAL A 125 4.63 16.41 -9.53
C VAL A 125 5.35 16.83 -10.81
N PHE A 126 6.09 15.92 -11.44
CA PHE A 126 6.79 16.21 -12.69
C PHE A 126 5.82 16.61 -13.80
N SER A 127 4.73 15.85 -13.96
CA SER A 127 3.70 16.14 -14.95
C SER A 127 3.05 17.51 -14.70
N TYR A 128 2.75 17.84 -13.45
CA TYR A 128 2.21 19.15 -13.07
C TYR A 128 3.17 20.29 -13.41
N LEU A 129 4.47 20.15 -13.10
CA LEU A 129 5.48 21.17 -13.41
C LEU A 129 5.62 21.40 -14.92
N VAL A 130 5.64 20.32 -15.72
CA VAL A 130 5.71 20.41 -17.18
C VAL A 130 4.47 21.11 -17.74
N SER A 131 3.28 20.74 -17.26
CA SER A 131 2.03 21.39 -17.66
C SER A 131 2.03 22.87 -17.27
N TYR A 132 2.48 23.22 -16.07
CA TYR A 132 2.58 24.60 -15.60
C TYR A 132 3.55 25.44 -16.44
N ALA A 133 4.74 24.90 -16.75
CA ALA A 133 5.72 25.58 -17.59
C ALA A 133 5.18 25.81 -19.00
N ARG A 134 4.46 24.84 -19.56
CA ARG A 134 3.84 24.95 -20.88
C ARG A 134 2.73 26.00 -20.90
N ASP A 135 1.86 26.00 -19.89
CA ASP A 135 0.81 27.02 -19.70
C ASP A 135 1.40 28.43 -19.58
N ARG A 136 2.47 28.58 -18.78
CA ARG A 136 3.19 29.86 -18.63
C ARG A 136 3.76 30.35 -19.96
N PHE A 137 4.28 29.45 -20.78
CA PHE A 137 4.86 29.80 -22.08
C PHE A 137 3.79 30.17 -23.12
N LEU A 138 2.68 29.42 -23.18
CA LEU A 138 1.54 29.77 -24.04
C LEU A 138 0.92 31.10 -23.61
N SER A 139 0.72 31.31 -22.31
CA SER A 139 0.16 32.55 -21.76
C SER A 139 1.00 33.78 -22.15
N ARG A 140 2.34 33.68 -22.06
CA ARG A 140 3.24 34.75 -22.54
C ARG A 140 3.08 35.05 -24.03
N ARG A 141 2.95 34.02 -24.88
CA ARG A 141 2.74 34.20 -26.33
C ARG A 141 1.38 34.79 -26.65
N ASN A 142 0.34 34.38 -25.93
CA ASN A 142 -1.00 34.92 -26.06
C ASN A 142 -1.04 36.40 -25.66
N TYR A 143 -0.41 36.78 -24.55
CA TYR A 143 -0.31 38.17 -24.10
C TYR A 143 0.34 39.08 -25.15
N GLN A 144 1.49 38.65 -25.71
CA GLN A 144 2.16 39.38 -26.79
C GLN A 144 1.31 39.50 -28.06
N ARG A 145 0.46 38.51 -28.36
CA ARG A 145 -0.48 38.61 -29.49
C ARG A 145 -1.59 39.62 -29.23
N ILE A 146 -2.11 39.68 -28.00
CA ILE A 146 -3.16 40.61 -27.59
C ILE A 146 -2.64 42.06 -27.63
N GLU A 147 -1.43 42.33 -27.12
CA GLU A 147 -0.83 43.67 -27.20
C GLU A 147 -0.67 44.15 -28.66
N ARG A 148 -0.22 43.27 -29.56
CA ARG A 148 -0.09 43.61 -30.99
C ARG A 148 -1.43 43.87 -31.68
N GLN A 149 -2.51 43.24 -31.21
CA GLN A 149 -3.87 43.45 -31.74
C GLN A 149 -4.40 44.81 -31.25
N LEU A 150 -4.22 45.13 -29.96
CA LEU A 150 -4.62 46.41 -29.37
C LEU A 150 -3.89 47.60 -30.02
N ASN A 151 -2.57 47.50 -30.21
CA ASN A 151 -1.77 48.55 -30.86
C ASN A 151 -2.10 48.76 -32.35
N ARG A 152 -2.90 47.88 -32.98
CA ARG A 152 -3.29 48.01 -34.40
C ARG A 152 -4.69 48.61 -34.58
N VAL A 153 -5.47 48.68 -33.51
CA VAL A 153 -6.86 49.20 -33.52
C VAL A 153 -6.92 50.68 -33.07
N GLN A 154 -5.89 51.15 -32.37
CA GLN A 154 -5.68 52.53 -31.98
C GLN A 154 -4.83 53.28 -33.00
#